data_AF-A0A960SN82-F1
#
_entry.id   AF-A0A960SN82-F1
#
_cell.length_a   1.000
_cell.length_b   1.000
_cell.length_c   1.000
_cell.angle_alpha   90.00
_cell.angle_beta   90.00
_cell.angle_gamma   90.00
#
_symmetry.space_group_name_H-M   'P 1'
#
loop_
_entity.id
_entity.type
_entity.pdbx_description
1 polymer ?
#
loop_
_entity_poly.entity_id
_entity_poly.type
_entity_poly.pdbx_seq_one_letter_code
_entity_poly.pdbx_strand_id
1 'polypeptide(L)'
;KLYRWSSDAEGIDPTVAFEGDPGMGTVNRWGDTMDARGSGADTQILLASRAGNMFSVLTTADGESFSANAIAVADAAEGDFGLGIAFGQGDTVWATATGRDLKRVSFDLGAGTGTVLDDFAPELIPTTLSSLAYDAPNDFLAGIALETPDNVRLHDVSDPANPVLIDQEFCAADNANVNGTGAADFGADLLAVLDTNNGLVVFDVKKPSAAAPTLSDATLSDGNLTLTISGTAGMAYGLEGSADFSAWEPVDGADGTGPSYTASITLGDTPYRFFRAVQK
;
A
#
# COMPACT_ATOMS: atom_id res chain seq x y z
N LYS A 1 28.30 -0.05 1.21
CA LYS A 1 28.39 1.35 1.68
C LYS A 1 27.12 2.07 1.26
N LEU A 2 26.61 2.96 2.10
CA LEU A 2 25.55 3.92 1.78
C LEU A 2 26.19 5.31 1.80
N TYR A 3 25.82 6.14 0.83
CA TYR A 3 26.30 7.53 0.74
C TYR A 3 25.12 8.49 0.87
N ARG A 4 25.38 9.68 1.40
CA ARG A 4 24.43 10.79 1.49
C ARG A 4 25.04 12.08 0.96
N TRP A 5 24.17 12.95 0.47
CA TRP A 5 24.47 14.34 0.13
C TRP A 5 23.72 15.24 1.09
N SER A 6 24.35 16.31 1.58
CA SER A 6 23.66 17.28 2.43
C SER A 6 22.67 18.16 1.66
N SER A 7 22.83 18.25 0.34
CA SER A 7 21.92 18.91 -0.60
C SER A 7 22.24 18.49 -2.03
N ASP A 8 21.36 18.86 -2.96
CA ASP A 8 21.51 18.71 -4.42
C ASP A 8 22.30 19.87 -5.07
N ALA A 9 22.89 20.75 -4.26
CA ALA A 9 23.65 21.89 -4.76
C ALA A 9 24.94 21.44 -5.48
N GLU A 10 25.35 22.21 -6.48
CA GLU A 10 26.60 21.97 -7.21
C GLU A 10 27.82 21.99 -6.28
N GLY A 11 28.74 21.04 -6.46
CA GLY A 11 30.00 20.97 -5.72
C GLY A 11 29.93 20.33 -4.34
N ILE A 12 28.78 19.75 -3.97
CA ILE A 12 28.65 18.97 -2.73
C ILE A 12 29.11 17.53 -2.96
N ASP A 13 30.20 17.13 -2.30
CA ASP A 13 30.69 15.76 -2.31
C ASP A 13 29.84 14.85 -1.41
N PRO A 14 29.60 13.59 -1.80
CA PRO A 14 28.93 12.63 -0.93
C PRO A 14 29.78 12.30 0.29
N THR A 15 29.09 12.06 1.41
CA THR A 15 29.68 11.49 2.63
C THR A 15 29.17 10.08 2.84
N VAL A 16 29.96 9.24 3.52
CA VAL A 16 29.56 7.87 3.86
C VAL A 16 28.58 7.92 5.03
N ALA A 17 27.35 7.46 4.82
CA ALA A 17 26.31 7.36 5.83
C ALA A 17 26.35 5.99 6.56
N PHE A 18 26.75 4.93 5.84
CA PHE A 18 26.98 3.61 6.42
C PHE A 18 28.09 2.87 5.69
N GLU A 19 28.99 2.27 6.46
CA GLU A 19 30.01 1.34 5.98
C GLU A 19 30.08 0.14 6.93
N GLY A 20 29.73 -1.03 6.41
CA GLY A 20 29.67 -2.25 7.20
C GLY A 20 28.89 -3.34 6.48
N ASP A 21 28.62 -4.42 7.21
CA ASP A 21 27.82 -5.55 6.74
C ASP A 21 26.36 -5.40 7.21
N PRO A 22 25.40 -5.19 6.29
CA PRO A 22 23.98 -5.08 6.66
C PRO A 22 23.38 -6.40 7.18
N GLY A 23 24.01 -7.54 6.88
CA GLY A 23 23.60 -8.88 7.31
C GLY A 23 24.14 -9.31 8.67
N MET A 24 24.93 -8.46 9.33
CA MET A 24 25.54 -8.71 10.64
C MET A 24 26.24 -10.07 10.77
N GLY A 25 27.01 -10.46 9.76
CA GLY A 25 27.73 -11.74 9.68
C GLY A 25 27.11 -12.75 8.71
N THR A 26 25.89 -12.49 8.22
CA THR A 26 25.26 -13.33 7.19
C THR A 26 25.70 -12.89 5.79
N VAL A 27 26.44 -13.77 5.11
CA VAL A 27 26.97 -13.51 3.77
C VAL A 27 25.84 -13.54 2.74
N ASN A 28 25.53 -12.38 2.17
CA ASN A 28 24.52 -12.21 1.14
C ASN A 28 24.93 -11.08 0.18
N ARG A 29 24.25 -11.02 -0.97
CA ARG A 29 24.24 -9.85 -1.84
C ARG A 29 23.11 -8.91 -1.37
N TRP A 30 23.43 -7.63 -1.22
CA TRP A 30 22.56 -6.63 -0.61
C TRP A 30 22.43 -5.40 -1.50
N GLY A 31 21.28 -4.72 -1.41
CA GLY A 31 21.05 -3.44 -2.08
C GLY A 31 20.69 -3.54 -3.55
N ASP A 32 20.21 -4.70 -4.01
CA ASP A 32 19.53 -4.81 -5.31
C ASP A 32 18.21 -4.05 -5.29
N THR A 33 17.57 -3.99 -4.11
CA THR A 33 16.41 -3.14 -3.82
C THR A 33 16.64 -2.40 -2.51
N MET A 34 16.05 -1.21 -2.43
CA MET A 34 16.15 -0.30 -1.30
C MET A 34 14.85 0.49 -1.20
N ASP A 35 14.43 0.77 0.02
CA ASP A 35 13.36 1.73 0.31
C ASP A 35 13.74 2.59 1.52
N ALA A 36 13.14 3.76 1.67
CA ALA A 36 13.43 4.68 2.77
C ALA A 36 12.15 5.30 3.32
N ARG A 37 12.09 5.48 4.64
CA ARG A 37 10.99 6.18 5.30
C ARG A 37 11.47 7.07 6.44
N GLY A 38 10.58 7.95 6.91
CA GLY A 38 10.86 8.83 8.04
C GLY A 38 11.67 10.06 7.65
N SER A 39 12.15 10.80 8.66
CA SER A 39 12.96 12.00 8.46
C SER A 39 13.82 12.28 9.69
N GLY A 40 14.95 12.98 9.51
CA GLY A 40 15.86 13.30 10.61
C GLY A 40 16.30 12.03 11.37
N ALA A 41 16.23 12.08 12.69
CA ALA A 41 16.58 10.94 13.56
C ALA A 41 15.62 9.74 13.42
N ASP A 42 14.44 9.92 12.81
CA ASP A 42 13.47 8.84 12.59
C ASP A 42 13.62 8.20 11.19
N THR A 43 14.66 8.54 10.44
CA THR A 43 14.92 7.96 9.12
C THR A 43 15.29 6.48 9.22
N GLN A 44 14.68 5.66 8.38
CA GLN A 44 15.02 4.25 8.21
C GLN A 44 15.26 3.93 6.74
N ILE A 45 16.22 3.04 6.46
CA ILE A 45 16.53 2.57 5.11
C ILE A 45 16.47 1.05 5.09
N LEU A 46 15.62 0.51 4.23
CA LEU A 46 15.38 -0.91 4.05
C LEU A 46 16.26 -1.44 2.93
N LEU A 47 16.89 -2.60 3.15
CA LEU A 47 17.70 -3.30 2.16
C LEU A 47 17.31 -4.78 2.13
N ALA A 48 16.90 -5.30 0.98
CA ALA A 48 16.67 -6.73 0.85
C ALA A 48 17.98 -7.50 0.62
N SER A 49 18.02 -8.75 1.09
CA SER A 49 19.01 -9.72 0.62
C SER A 49 18.53 -10.36 -0.69
N ARG A 50 19.44 -10.56 -1.65
CA ARG A 50 19.09 -11.13 -2.96
C ARG A 50 18.71 -12.61 -2.89
N ALA A 51 19.40 -13.38 -2.05
CA ALA A 51 19.29 -14.84 -1.99
C ALA A 51 19.00 -15.39 -0.59
N GLY A 52 18.96 -14.54 0.44
CA GLY A 52 18.60 -14.94 1.79
C GLY A 52 17.10 -14.84 2.04
N ASN A 53 16.68 -15.20 3.24
CA ASN A 53 15.32 -15.00 3.77
C ASN A 53 15.32 -13.85 4.81
N MET A 54 16.03 -12.76 4.48
CA MET A 54 16.24 -11.66 5.41
C MET A 54 16.31 -10.33 4.68
N PHE A 55 16.10 -9.26 5.45
CA PHE A 55 16.35 -7.89 5.05
C PHE A 55 17.09 -7.15 6.17
N SER A 56 17.58 -5.94 5.90
CA SER A 56 18.23 -5.10 6.88
C SER A 56 17.50 -3.77 6.96
N VAL A 57 17.20 -3.32 8.18
CA VAL A 57 16.70 -1.96 8.44
C VAL A 57 17.85 -1.16 9.01
N LEU A 58 18.38 -0.24 8.22
CA LEU A 58 19.35 0.73 8.71
C LEU A 58 18.60 1.83 9.46
N THR A 59 19.02 2.09 10.70
CA THR A 59 18.46 3.14 11.56
C THR A 59 19.52 4.18 11.88
N THR A 60 19.09 5.40 12.20
CA THR A 60 19.96 6.51 12.59
C THR A 60 19.50 7.11 13.91
N ALA A 61 20.39 7.83 14.59
CA ALA A 61 20.05 8.65 15.76
C ALA A 61 20.15 10.16 15.46
N ASP A 62 20.78 10.52 14.35
CA ASP A 62 21.11 11.89 13.97
C ASP A 62 20.60 12.28 12.57
N GLY A 63 20.13 11.31 11.77
CA GLY A 63 19.75 11.51 10.39
C GLY A 63 20.92 11.46 9.40
N GLU A 64 22.14 11.20 9.86
CA GLU A 64 23.36 11.27 9.06
C GLU A 64 24.11 9.96 9.00
N SER A 65 24.34 9.34 10.16
CA SER A 65 25.06 8.09 10.30
C SER A 65 24.08 6.97 10.62
N PHE A 66 24.22 5.84 9.93
CA PHE A 66 23.31 4.71 10.05
C PHE A 66 24.00 3.48 10.63
N SER A 67 23.22 2.67 11.34
CA SER A 67 23.61 1.35 11.85
C SER A 67 22.64 0.30 11.31
N ALA A 68 23.15 -0.89 11.01
CA ALA A 68 22.33 -1.96 10.44
C ALA A 68 21.63 -2.79 11.52
N ASN A 69 20.39 -3.17 11.25
CA ASN A 69 19.62 -4.16 12.01
C ASN A 69 19.19 -5.26 11.05
N ALA A 70 19.83 -6.42 11.12
CA ALA A 70 19.48 -7.57 10.31
C ALA A 70 18.19 -8.22 10.84
N ILE A 71 17.22 -8.44 9.96
CA ILE A 71 15.92 -9.04 10.25
C ILE A 71 15.82 -10.39 9.56
N ALA A 72 15.91 -11.47 10.34
CA ALA A 72 15.75 -12.83 9.83
C ALA A 72 14.27 -13.23 9.81
N VAL A 73 13.78 -13.74 8.67
CA VAL A 73 12.39 -14.17 8.48
C VAL A 73 12.40 -15.69 8.29
N ALA A 74 12.41 -16.41 9.41
CA ALA A 74 12.68 -17.86 9.42
C ALA A 74 11.62 -18.69 8.67
N ASP A 75 10.40 -18.15 8.54
CA ASP A 75 9.27 -18.73 7.84
C ASP A 75 9.16 -18.31 6.35
N ALA A 76 10.09 -17.49 5.84
CA ALA A 76 10.24 -17.21 4.42
C ALA A 76 11.33 -18.08 3.78
N ALA A 77 11.20 -18.33 2.47
CA ALA A 77 12.20 -19.06 1.71
C ALA A 77 13.35 -18.15 1.25
N GLU A 78 14.51 -18.76 1.00
CA GLU A 78 15.67 -18.08 0.46
C GLU A 78 15.38 -17.46 -0.91
N GLY A 79 15.64 -16.15 -1.03
CA GLY A 79 15.45 -15.37 -2.25
C GLY A 79 14.06 -14.80 -2.45
N ASP A 80 13.17 -14.91 -1.46
CA ASP A 80 11.80 -14.38 -1.56
C ASP A 80 11.72 -12.84 -1.66
N PHE A 81 12.79 -12.11 -1.30
CA PHE A 81 12.75 -10.64 -1.17
C PHE A 81 13.63 -9.89 -2.16
N GLY A 82 14.36 -10.62 -3.02
CA GLY A 82 15.55 -10.11 -3.67
C GLY A 82 15.36 -9.06 -4.77
N LEU A 83 14.13 -8.81 -5.24
CA LEU A 83 13.86 -7.91 -6.38
C LEU A 83 12.68 -6.95 -6.18
N GLY A 84 12.06 -6.93 -5.01
CA GLY A 84 11.10 -5.92 -4.63
C GLY A 84 10.99 -5.85 -3.12
N ILE A 85 11.16 -4.66 -2.55
CA ILE A 85 10.92 -4.44 -1.13
C ILE A 85 10.43 -3.01 -0.90
N ALA A 86 9.44 -2.84 -0.04
CA ALA A 86 8.92 -1.55 0.40
C ALA A 86 8.49 -1.62 1.86
N PHE A 87 8.61 -0.53 2.59
CA PHE A 87 8.02 -0.40 3.92
C PHE A 87 6.49 -0.46 3.82
N GLY A 88 5.88 -1.22 4.71
CA GLY A 88 4.43 -1.24 4.92
C GLY A 88 4.00 -0.32 6.06
N GLN A 89 2.72 -0.44 6.45
CA GLN A 89 2.19 0.23 7.62
C GLN A 89 2.79 -0.33 8.92
N GLY A 90 3.16 0.54 9.85
CA GLY A 90 3.83 0.13 11.10
C GLY A 90 5.15 -0.58 10.82
N ASP A 91 5.51 -1.56 11.64
CA ASP A 91 6.73 -2.37 11.41
C ASP A 91 6.43 -3.58 10.54
N THR A 92 6.02 -3.29 9.30
CA THR A 92 5.85 -4.28 8.25
C THR A 92 6.63 -3.91 7.00
N VAL A 93 6.88 -4.89 6.14
CA VAL A 93 7.44 -4.73 4.80
C VAL A 93 6.64 -5.56 3.80
N TRP A 94 6.53 -5.04 2.59
CA TRP A 94 6.11 -5.79 1.41
C TRP A 94 7.36 -6.24 0.68
N ALA A 95 7.45 -7.52 0.32
CA ALA A 95 8.65 -8.06 -0.30
C ALA A 95 8.31 -9.13 -1.34
N THR A 96 9.08 -9.17 -2.42
CA THR A 96 8.96 -10.17 -3.48
C THR A 96 10.28 -10.32 -4.25
N ALA A 97 10.32 -11.31 -5.13
CA ALA A 97 11.24 -11.36 -6.24
C ALA A 97 10.58 -11.95 -7.48
N THR A 98 11.11 -11.68 -8.67
CA THR A 98 10.60 -12.29 -9.90
C THR A 98 10.60 -13.82 -9.79
N GLY A 99 9.45 -14.43 -10.01
CA GLY A 99 9.20 -15.86 -9.84
C GLY A 99 8.88 -16.28 -8.40
N ARG A 100 8.65 -15.33 -7.49
CA ARG A 100 8.25 -15.54 -6.09
C ARG A 100 6.91 -14.86 -5.83
N ASP A 101 6.19 -15.42 -4.86
CA ASP A 101 4.95 -14.82 -4.37
C ASP A 101 5.26 -13.55 -3.58
N LEU A 102 4.40 -12.54 -3.71
CA LEU A 102 4.46 -11.35 -2.85
C LEU A 102 4.20 -11.79 -1.41
N LYS A 103 4.92 -11.19 -0.47
CA LYS A 103 4.74 -11.40 0.97
C LYS A 103 4.60 -10.08 1.70
N ARG A 104 3.75 -10.09 2.72
CA ARG A 104 3.75 -9.05 3.75
C ARG A 104 4.36 -9.63 5.01
N VAL A 105 5.37 -8.96 5.55
CA VAL A 105 6.20 -9.46 6.66
C VAL A 105 6.20 -8.43 7.77
N SER A 106 5.90 -8.85 8.99
CA SER A 106 6.14 -8.04 10.19
C SER A 106 7.61 -8.13 10.61
N PHE A 107 8.13 -7.10 11.28
CA PHE A 107 9.46 -7.17 11.88
C PHE A 107 9.53 -6.55 13.28
N ASP A 108 10.49 -7.02 14.05
CA ASP A 108 10.88 -6.48 15.34
C ASP A 108 12.37 -6.15 15.30
N LEU A 109 12.69 -4.85 15.41
CA LEU A 109 14.08 -4.36 15.40
C LEU A 109 14.89 -4.81 16.62
N GLY A 110 14.25 -4.90 17.79
CA GLY A 110 14.93 -5.29 19.04
C GLY A 110 15.26 -6.77 19.07
N ALA A 111 14.41 -7.61 18.48
CA ALA A 111 14.63 -9.05 18.37
C ALA A 111 15.48 -9.44 17.14
N GLY A 112 15.50 -8.62 16.09
CA GLY A 112 16.18 -8.95 14.82
C GLY A 112 15.43 -10.02 14.02
N THR A 113 14.11 -10.09 14.18
CA THR A 113 13.27 -11.16 13.62
C THR A 113 12.09 -10.59 12.85
N GLY A 114 11.68 -11.29 11.79
CA GLY A 114 10.42 -11.04 11.10
C GLY A 114 9.56 -12.29 11.01
N THR A 115 8.30 -12.10 10.63
CA THR A 115 7.31 -13.17 10.47
C THR A 115 6.41 -12.84 9.29
N VAL A 116 6.22 -13.80 8.39
CA VAL A 116 5.31 -13.67 7.25
C VAL A 116 3.88 -13.58 7.80
N LEU A 117 3.22 -12.46 7.51
CA LEU A 117 1.81 -12.24 7.84
C LEU A 117 0.90 -12.79 6.75
N ASP A 118 1.27 -12.53 5.50
CA ASP A 118 0.51 -12.88 4.31
C ASP A 118 1.45 -13.38 3.21
N ASP A 119 1.00 -14.41 2.50
CA ASP A 119 1.65 -14.98 1.32
C ASP A 119 0.62 -15.03 0.19
N PHE A 120 0.82 -14.19 -0.84
CA PHE A 120 -0.21 -13.89 -1.83
C PHE A 120 -0.14 -14.85 -3.00
N ALA A 121 -1.24 -15.54 -3.26
CA ALA A 121 -1.34 -16.47 -4.38
C ALA A 121 -1.12 -15.75 -5.73
N PRO A 122 -0.47 -16.41 -6.72
CA PRO A 122 -0.18 -15.83 -8.04
C PRO A 122 -1.41 -15.30 -8.80
N GLU A 123 -2.60 -15.85 -8.53
CA GLU A 123 -3.86 -15.43 -9.13
C GLU A 123 -4.36 -14.07 -8.61
N LEU A 124 -3.92 -13.68 -7.40
CA LEU A 124 -4.24 -12.40 -6.79
C LEU A 124 -3.20 -11.34 -7.16
N ILE A 125 -1.91 -11.70 -7.02
CA ILE A 125 -0.78 -10.84 -7.33
C ILE A 125 0.22 -11.66 -8.16
N PRO A 126 0.62 -11.22 -9.36
CA PRO A 126 1.48 -12.03 -10.21
C PRO A 126 2.90 -12.16 -9.63
N THR A 127 3.51 -13.33 -9.79
CA THR A 127 4.91 -13.58 -9.39
C THR A 127 5.93 -12.86 -10.26
N THR A 128 5.49 -12.21 -11.33
CA THR A 128 6.32 -11.34 -12.18
C THR A 128 6.52 -9.95 -11.57
N LEU A 129 5.79 -9.61 -10.48
CA LEU A 129 5.90 -8.33 -9.80
C LEU A 129 7.28 -8.15 -9.16
N SER A 130 7.84 -6.96 -9.29
CA SER A 130 9.12 -6.51 -8.74
C SER A 130 9.05 -5.02 -8.42
N SER A 131 10.12 -4.44 -7.87
CA SER A 131 10.27 -2.98 -7.70
C SER A 131 9.03 -2.33 -7.07
N LEU A 132 8.82 -2.63 -5.79
CA LEU A 132 7.59 -2.30 -5.07
C LEU A 132 7.59 -0.86 -4.54
N ALA A 133 6.39 -0.29 -4.41
CA ALA A 133 6.10 0.90 -3.61
C ALA A 133 4.79 0.67 -2.85
N TYR A 134 4.69 1.22 -1.64
CA TYR A 134 3.46 1.14 -0.84
C TYR A 134 3.06 2.51 -0.30
N ASP A 135 1.78 2.84 -0.45
CA ASP A 135 1.16 4.09 -0.01
C ASP A 135 0.28 3.85 1.21
N ALA A 136 0.85 4.04 2.40
CA ALA A 136 0.17 3.76 3.67
C ALA A 136 -1.15 4.54 3.89
N PRO A 137 -1.27 5.82 3.51
CA PRO A 137 -2.55 6.55 3.57
C PRO A 137 -3.70 5.91 2.78
N ASN A 138 -3.41 5.27 1.63
CA ASN A 138 -4.43 4.74 0.74
C ASN A 138 -4.51 3.22 0.72
N ASP A 139 -3.58 2.53 1.37
CA ASP A 139 -3.39 1.07 1.27
C ASP A 139 -3.20 0.63 -0.18
N PHE A 140 -2.41 1.38 -0.94
CA PHE A 140 -2.05 1.00 -2.30
C PHE A 140 -0.67 0.35 -2.35
N LEU A 141 -0.56 -0.73 -3.12
CA LEU A 141 0.69 -1.38 -3.46
C LEU A 141 0.88 -1.30 -4.97
N ALA A 142 2.00 -0.72 -5.40
CA ALA A 142 2.39 -0.69 -6.79
C ALA A 142 3.67 -1.48 -7.03
N GLY A 143 3.85 -1.94 -8.27
CA GLY A 143 5.10 -2.54 -8.71
C GLY A 143 5.13 -2.76 -10.22
N ILE A 144 6.29 -3.21 -10.70
CA ILE A 144 6.52 -3.55 -12.10
C ILE A 144 6.32 -5.05 -12.28
N ALA A 145 5.30 -5.43 -13.04
CA ALA A 145 5.12 -6.79 -13.54
C ALA A 145 5.95 -6.98 -14.81
N LEU A 146 6.98 -7.83 -14.70
CA LEU A 146 7.90 -8.14 -15.79
C LEU A 146 7.26 -9.16 -16.75
N GLU A 147 6.44 -8.67 -17.68
CA GLU A 147 5.62 -9.43 -18.60
C GLU A 147 5.97 -9.06 -20.04
N THR A 148 5.09 -9.28 -21.01
CA THR A 148 5.36 -8.88 -22.40
C THR A 148 4.12 -8.22 -22.98
N PRO A 149 4.03 -6.87 -22.98
CA PRO A 149 5.05 -5.93 -22.47
C PRO A 149 5.07 -5.80 -20.93
N ASP A 150 6.19 -5.31 -20.40
CA ASP A 150 6.31 -4.88 -19.00
C ASP A 150 5.22 -3.85 -18.64
N ASN A 151 4.64 -3.98 -17.44
CA ASN A 151 3.56 -3.10 -16.98
C ASN A 151 3.67 -2.74 -15.50
N VAL A 152 3.15 -1.57 -15.16
CA VAL A 152 2.95 -1.12 -13.79
C VAL A 152 1.56 -1.56 -13.35
N ARG A 153 1.46 -2.18 -12.17
CA ARG A 153 0.19 -2.57 -11.56
C ARG A 153 -0.02 -1.86 -10.24
N LEU A 154 -1.23 -1.33 -10.05
CA LEU A 154 -1.67 -0.70 -8.81
C LEU A 154 -2.74 -1.57 -8.16
N HIS A 155 -2.49 -2.02 -6.94
CA HIS A 155 -3.43 -2.83 -6.16
C HIS A 155 -3.89 -2.08 -4.91
N ASP A 156 -5.17 -2.21 -4.56
CA ASP A 156 -5.67 -1.91 -3.23
C ASP A 156 -5.48 -3.15 -2.35
N VAL A 157 -4.75 -2.97 -1.26
CA VAL A 157 -4.38 -4.02 -0.30
C VAL A 157 -4.94 -3.74 1.10
N SER A 158 -5.99 -2.91 1.20
CA SER A 158 -6.68 -2.60 2.46
C SER A 158 -7.33 -3.83 3.11
N ASP A 159 -7.73 -4.82 2.30
CA ASP A 159 -8.04 -6.18 2.74
C ASP A 159 -6.99 -7.16 2.19
N PRO A 160 -5.94 -7.51 2.96
CA PRO A 160 -4.91 -8.44 2.53
C PRO A 160 -5.43 -9.83 2.14
N ALA A 161 -6.61 -10.24 2.62
CA ALA A 161 -7.21 -11.51 2.21
C ALA A 161 -7.78 -11.46 0.79
N ASN A 162 -8.09 -10.27 0.27
CA ASN A 162 -8.72 -10.04 -1.02
C ASN A 162 -8.16 -8.77 -1.70
N PRO A 163 -6.87 -8.71 -2.05
CA PRO A 163 -6.32 -7.56 -2.75
C PRO A 163 -6.99 -7.39 -4.12
N VAL A 164 -7.17 -6.14 -4.54
CA VAL A 164 -7.88 -5.79 -5.77
C VAL A 164 -6.94 -5.06 -6.72
N LEU A 165 -6.77 -5.55 -7.94
CA LEU A 165 -6.13 -4.78 -9.01
C LEU A 165 -7.02 -3.58 -9.36
N ILE A 166 -6.53 -2.37 -9.10
CA ILE A 166 -7.23 -1.11 -9.38
C ILE A 166 -6.97 -0.67 -10.81
N ASP A 167 -5.69 -0.71 -11.22
CA ASP A 167 -5.28 -0.27 -12.54
C ASP A 167 -3.99 -0.95 -13.00
N GLN A 168 -3.79 -0.95 -14.32
CA GLN A 168 -2.59 -1.47 -14.97
C GLN A 168 -2.26 -0.63 -16.20
N GLU A 169 -1.01 -0.18 -16.28
CA GLU A 169 -0.52 0.64 -17.39
C GLU A 169 0.82 0.12 -17.91
N PHE A 170 1.06 0.24 -19.21
CA PHE A 170 2.32 -0.22 -19.82
C PHE A 170 3.50 0.69 -19.48
N CYS A 171 4.68 0.10 -19.39
CA CYS A 171 5.93 0.86 -19.40
C CYS A 171 6.13 1.59 -20.74
N ALA A 172 7.01 2.60 -20.76
CA ALA A 172 7.23 3.42 -21.96
C ALA A 172 7.89 2.65 -23.13
N ALA A 173 8.57 1.54 -22.84
CA ALA A 173 9.16 0.62 -23.80
C ALA A 173 9.14 -0.82 -23.26
N ASP A 174 9.54 -1.78 -24.10
CA ASP A 174 9.56 -3.22 -23.81
C ASP A 174 10.91 -3.86 -24.24
N ASN A 175 12.00 -3.24 -23.79
CA ASN A 175 13.35 -3.80 -23.87
C ASN A 175 13.54 -4.80 -22.72
N ALA A 176 14.36 -5.84 -22.95
CA ALA A 176 14.60 -6.85 -21.94
C ALA A 176 15.22 -6.28 -20.64
N ASN A 177 14.50 -6.44 -19.52
CA ASN A 177 14.99 -6.19 -18.16
C ASN A 177 15.31 -7.52 -17.45
N VAL A 178 16.36 -8.21 -17.91
CA VAL A 178 16.72 -9.57 -17.44
C VAL A 178 17.11 -9.62 -15.96
N ASN A 179 17.52 -8.48 -15.39
CA ASN A 179 17.86 -8.41 -13.97
C ASN A 179 16.65 -8.21 -13.07
N GLY A 180 15.50 -7.84 -13.65
CA GLY A 180 14.26 -7.52 -12.94
C GLY A 180 14.41 -6.37 -11.96
N THR A 181 15.19 -5.35 -12.33
CA THR A 181 15.52 -4.21 -11.47
C THR A 181 14.71 -2.99 -11.85
N GLY A 182 14.45 -2.13 -10.87
CA GLY A 182 13.71 -0.89 -11.05
C GLY A 182 13.58 -0.17 -9.73
N ALA A 183 12.72 0.84 -9.70
CA ALA A 183 12.31 1.52 -8.49
C ALA A 183 10.89 2.03 -8.67
N ALA A 184 10.13 2.06 -7.58
CA ALA A 184 8.84 2.73 -7.54
C ALA A 184 8.76 3.49 -6.23
N ASP A 185 8.08 4.63 -6.21
CA ASP A 185 7.76 5.35 -4.97
C ASP A 185 6.49 6.19 -5.13
N PHE A 186 5.78 6.39 -4.02
CA PHE A 186 4.61 7.25 -3.93
C PHE A 186 4.97 8.59 -3.28
N GLY A 187 4.36 9.67 -3.77
CA GLY A 187 4.50 10.97 -3.13
C GLY A 187 3.62 12.03 -3.77
N ALA A 188 2.97 12.86 -2.93
CA ALA A 188 2.10 13.95 -3.38
C ALA A 188 1.03 13.50 -4.40
N ASP A 189 0.34 12.39 -4.11
CA ASP A 189 -0.66 11.75 -4.98
C ASP A 189 -0.10 11.28 -6.34
N LEU A 190 1.22 11.13 -6.47
CA LEU A 190 1.89 10.56 -7.63
C LEU A 190 2.47 9.20 -7.32
N LEU A 191 2.56 8.36 -8.36
CA LEU A 191 3.39 7.16 -8.39
C LEU A 191 4.45 7.36 -9.48
N ALA A 192 5.72 7.37 -9.09
CA ALA A 192 6.84 7.35 -10.03
C ALA A 192 7.41 5.94 -10.13
N VAL A 193 7.59 5.43 -11.34
CA VAL A 193 8.11 4.08 -11.60
C VAL A 193 9.21 4.12 -12.65
N LEU A 194 10.38 3.64 -12.26
CA LEU A 194 11.53 3.42 -13.13
C LEU A 194 11.64 1.94 -13.46
N ASP A 195 11.41 1.59 -14.72
CA ASP A 195 11.71 0.27 -15.25
C ASP A 195 13.07 0.28 -15.97
N THR A 196 14.00 -0.55 -15.50
CA THR A 196 15.36 -0.58 -16.04
C THR A 196 15.33 -0.96 -17.51
N ASN A 197 16.00 -0.15 -18.35
CA ASN A 197 15.97 -0.21 -19.82
C ASN A 197 14.67 0.24 -20.51
N ASN A 198 13.61 0.55 -19.74
CA ASN A 198 12.29 0.89 -20.28
C ASN A 198 11.81 2.31 -19.92
N GLY A 199 12.49 2.97 -18.98
CA GLY A 199 12.31 4.40 -18.70
C GLY A 199 11.56 4.69 -17.41
N LEU A 200 11.29 5.97 -17.18
CA LEU A 200 10.55 6.49 -16.03
C LEU A 200 9.16 6.92 -16.47
N VAL A 201 8.14 6.44 -15.78
CA VAL A 201 6.75 6.88 -15.93
C VAL A 201 6.26 7.44 -14.60
N VAL A 202 5.44 8.49 -14.65
CA VAL A 202 4.82 9.09 -13.47
C VAL A 202 3.33 9.17 -13.70
N PHE A 203 2.55 8.67 -12.74
CA PHE A 203 1.09 8.61 -12.79
C PHE A 203 0.50 9.51 -11.71
N ASP A 204 -0.61 10.19 -12.04
CA ASP A 204 -1.50 10.74 -11.03
C ASP A 204 -2.29 9.59 -10.40
N VAL A 205 -2.13 9.38 -9.10
CA VAL A 205 -2.82 8.33 -8.36
C VAL A 205 -4.01 8.95 -7.65
N LYS A 206 -5.21 8.53 -8.01
CA LYS A 206 -6.43 8.99 -7.37
C LYS A 206 -7.12 7.79 -6.76
N LYS A 207 -7.25 7.76 -5.44
CA LYS A 207 -8.15 6.80 -4.80
C LYS A 207 -9.56 7.10 -5.27
N PRO A 208 -10.23 6.17 -5.98
CA PRO A 208 -11.63 6.37 -6.32
C PRO A 208 -12.39 6.61 -5.02
N SER A 209 -13.20 7.67 -4.96
CA SER A 209 -14.11 7.83 -3.83
C SER A 209 -14.92 6.54 -3.69
N ALA A 210 -15.10 6.06 -2.46
CA ALA A 210 -16.00 4.93 -2.21
C ALA A 210 -17.30 5.15 -2.99
N ALA A 211 -17.78 4.11 -3.67
CA ALA A 211 -19.01 4.21 -4.43
C ALA A 211 -20.09 4.79 -3.50
N ALA A 212 -20.82 5.81 -3.98
CA ALA A 212 -21.85 6.43 -3.18
C ALA A 212 -22.81 5.34 -2.66
N PRO A 213 -23.17 5.36 -1.37
CA PRO A 213 -24.06 4.35 -0.82
C PRO A 213 -25.39 4.40 -1.57
N THR A 214 -25.98 3.24 -1.77
CA THR A 214 -27.25 3.10 -2.49
C THR A 214 -28.39 2.82 -1.53
N LEU A 215 -29.60 3.26 -1.92
CA LEU A 215 -30.85 2.94 -1.25
C LEU A 215 -31.62 1.93 -2.11
N SER A 216 -32.05 0.82 -1.50
CA SER A 216 -32.93 -0.18 -2.13
C SER A 216 -34.06 -0.62 -1.19
N ASP A 217 -34.96 -1.45 -1.71
CA ASP A 217 -35.98 -2.15 -0.92
C ASP A 217 -36.85 -1.25 -0.03
N ALA A 218 -37.21 -0.08 -0.55
CA ALA A 218 -38.09 0.84 0.14
C ALA A 218 -39.47 0.18 0.39
N THR A 219 -39.83 -0.01 1.67
CA THR A 219 -41.17 -0.47 2.04
C THR A 219 -41.80 0.45 3.07
N LEU A 220 -43.10 0.71 2.91
CA LEU A 220 -43.88 1.52 3.85
C LEU A 220 -44.98 0.64 4.45
N SER A 221 -44.96 0.47 5.76
CA SER A 221 -45.98 -0.27 6.51
C SER A 221 -46.21 0.39 7.86
N ASP A 222 -47.47 0.57 8.24
CA ASP A 222 -47.88 1.16 9.53
C ASP A 222 -47.18 2.49 9.89
N GLY A 223 -46.91 3.33 8.89
CA GLY A 223 -46.27 4.64 9.06
C GLY A 223 -44.74 4.57 9.21
N ASN A 224 -44.15 3.39 9.03
CA ASN A 224 -42.72 3.16 9.15
C ASN A 224 -42.13 2.83 7.77
N LEU A 225 -41.17 3.64 7.32
CA LEU A 225 -40.41 3.45 6.09
C LEU A 225 -39.16 2.64 6.41
N THR A 226 -38.96 1.51 5.74
CA THR A 226 -37.70 0.77 5.77
C THR A 226 -36.95 0.96 4.46
N LEU A 227 -35.64 1.12 4.54
CA LEU A 227 -34.73 1.23 3.40
C LEU A 227 -33.54 0.31 3.64
N THR A 228 -33.07 -0.38 2.60
CA THR A 228 -31.76 -1.04 2.64
C THR A 228 -30.71 -0.04 2.19
N ILE A 229 -29.70 0.20 3.02
CA ILE A 229 -28.52 1.00 2.70
C ILE A 229 -27.40 0.02 2.37
N SER A 230 -26.82 0.13 1.18
CA SER A 230 -25.70 -0.70 0.75
C SER A 230 -24.49 0.15 0.38
N GLY A 231 -23.29 -0.31 0.73
CA GLY A 231 -22.03 0.38 0.52
C GLY A 231 -20.82 -0.54 0.72
N THR A 232 -19.64 0.05 0.88
CA THR A 232 -18.40 -0.65 1.18
C THR A 232 -18.45 -1.31 2.56
N ALA A 233 -18.00 -2.57 2.64
CA ALA A 233 -17.93 -3.31 3.92
C ALA A 233 -17.08 -2.56 4.95
N GLY A 234 -17.52 -2.55 6.22
CA GLY A 234 -16.78 -1.92 7.33
C GLY A 234 -16.90 -0.39 7.41
N MET A 235 -17.42 0.28 6.38
CA MET A 235 -17.64 1.73 6.39
C MET A 235 -18.93 2.11 7.10
N ALA A 236 -18.91 3.25 7.80
CA ALA A 236 -20.08 3.81 8.47
C ALA A 236 -20.92 4.63 7.50
N TYR A 237 -22.23 4.46 7.59
CA TYR A 237 -23.21 5.17 6.79
C TYR A 237 -24.33 5.70 7.68
N GLY A 238 -24.98 6.76 7.20
CA GLY A 238 -26.23 7.27 7.75
C GLY A 238 -27.21 7.62 6.66
N LEU A 239 -28.39 8.08 7.09
CA LEU A 239 -29.43 8.55 6.20
C LEU A 239 -29.69 10.03 6.45
N GLU A 240 -29.86 10.79 5.38
CA GLU A 240 -30.35 12.16 5.46
C GLU A 240 -31.71 12.27 4.77
N GLY A 241 -32.57 13.11 5.36
CA GLY A 241 -33.91 13.39 4.89
C GLY A 241 -34.05 14.82 4.41
N SER A 242 -34.88 15.04 3.39
CA SER A 242 -35.23 16.35 2.88
C SER A 242 -36.73 16.46 2.57
N ALA A 243 -37.34 17.60 2.86
CA ALA A 243 -38.72 17.88 2.49
C ALA A 243 -38.86 18.31 1.02
N ASP A 244 -37.80 18.88 0.44
CA ASP A 244 -37.85 19.68 -0.79
C ASP A 244 -36.61 19.57 -1.69
N PHE A 245 -35.67 18.66 -1.39
CA PHE A 245 -34.35 18.50 -2.02
C PHE A 245 -33.35 19.64 -1.75
N SER A 246 -33.68 20.65 -0.95
CA SER A 246 -32.81 21.81 -0.71
C SER A 246 -32.02 21.68 0.60
N ALA A 247 -32.73 21.44 1.71
CA ALA A 247 -32.13 21.20 3.02
C ALA A 247 -32.11 19.70 3.30
N TRP A 248 -30.96 19.18 3.70
CA TRP A 248 -30.75 17.78 4.06
C TRP A 248 -30.31 17.72 5.51
N GLU A 249 -31.06 16.97 6.31
CA GLU A 249 -30.80 16.82 7.74
C GLU A 249 -30.60 15.34 8.06
N PRO A 250 -29.69 14.98 8.99
CA PRO A 250 -29.53 13.61 9.45
C PRO A 250 -30.85 13.03 9.98
N VAL A 251 -31.12 11.77 9.66
CA VAL A 251 -32.24 11.00 10.23
C VAL A 251 -31.70 10.19 11.41
N ASP A 252 -32.07 10.59 12.62
CA ASP A 252 -31.63 9.94 13.85
C ASP A 252 -32.01 8.45 13.89
N GLY A 253 -31.07 7.62 14.33
CA GLY A 253 -31.27 6.16 14.48
C GLY A 253 -31.23 5.37 13.17
N ALA A 254 -30.90 6.00 12.05
CA ALA A 254 -30.78 5.34 10.73
C ALA A 254 -29.31 5.00 10.35
N ASP A 255 -28.40 5.03 11.31
CA ASP A 255 -26.98 4.74 11.07
C ASP A 255 -26.68 3.24 11.10
N GLY A 256 -25.66 2.83 10.35
CA GLY A 256 -25.18 1.46 10.33
C GLY A 256 -23.85 1.30 9.61
N THR A 257 -23.38 0.06 9.53
CA THR A 257 -22.11 -0.29 8.88
C THR A 257 -22.38 -1.13 7.64
N GLY A 258 -21.63 -0.89 6.57
CA GLY A 258 -21.69 -1.72 5.36
C GLY A 258 -21.24 -3.17 5.61
N PRO A 259 -21.45 -4.08 4.65
CA PRO A 259 -21.77 -3.80 3.25
C PRO A 259 -23.26 -3.53 2.98
N SER A 260 -24.14 -3.90 3.91
CA SER A 260 -25.57 -3.64 3.81
C SER A 260 -26.25 -3.72 5.18
N TYR A 261 -27.22 -2.83 5.43
CA TYR A 261 -28.11 -2.90 6.59
C TYR A 261 -29.47 -2.26 6.28
N THR A 262 -30.48 -2.58 7.10
CA THR A 262 -31.82 -1.99 6.96
C THR A 262 -32.00 -0.86 7.98
N ALA A 263 -32.27 0.35 7.49
CA ALA A 263 -32.72 1.47 8.29
C ALA A 263 -34.25 1.49 8.36
N SER A 264 -34.79 1.89 9.52
CA SER A 264 -36.23 1.94 9.79
C SER A 264 -36.61 3.29 10.38
N ILE A 265 -37.54 4.00 9.74
CA ILE A 265 -37.85 5.41 9.99
C ILE A 265 -39.34 5.56 10.22
N THR A 266 -39.74 6.09 11.38
CA THR A 266 -41.14 6.43 11.63
C THR A 266 -41.45 7.79 10.99
N LEU A 267 -42.29 7.80 9.95
CA LEU A 267 -42.61 9.02 9.19
C LEU A 267 -43.55 9.98 9.95
N GLY A 268 -44.20 9.51 11.01
CA GLY A 268 -45.20 10.27 11.76
C GLY A 268 -44.70 11.60 12.36
N ASP A 269 -43.39 11.73 12.60
CA ASP A 269 -42.78 12.89 13.25
C ASP A 269 -41.78 13.66 12.36
N THR A 270 -41.57 13.25 11.10
CA THR A 270 -40.55 13.84 10.23
C THR A 270 -41.12 14.54 9.00
N PRO A 271 -40.62 15.73 8.60
CA PRO A 271 -41.08 16.44 7.40
C PRO A 271 -40.48 15.88 6.10
N TYR A 272 -39.71 14.79 6.16
CA TYR A 272 -38.92 14.30 5.05
C TYR A 272 -39.77 13.56 4.00
N ARG A 273 -39.53 13.87 2.73
CA ARG A 273 -40.17 13.24 1.56
C ARG A 273 -39.15 12.55 0.65
N PHE A 274 -37.90 12.95 0.78
CA PHE A 274 -36.77 12.45 0.01
C PHE A 274 -35.69 12.00 0.97
N PHE A 275 -34.98 10.94 0.59
CA PHE A 275 -33.94 10.32 1.40
C PHE A 275 -32.69 10.10 0.55
N ARG A 276 -31.52 10.27 1.15
CA ARG A 276 -30.24 9.88 0.57
C ARG A 276 -29.39 9.18 1.63
N ALA A 277 -28.66 8.15 1.24
CA ALA A 277 -27.62 7.60 2.09
C ALA A 277 -26.36 8.48 1.98
N VAL A 278 -25.65 8.62 3.08
CA VAL A 278 -24.36 9.32 3.15
C VAL A 278 -23.36 8.46 3.90
N GLN A 279 -22.11 8.51 3.46
CA GLN A 279 -21.00 7.95 4.23
C GLN A 279 -20.66 8.91 5.37
N LYS A 280 -20.41 8.36 6.56
CA LYS A 280 -19.99 9.12 7.74
C LYS A 280 -18.48 9.12 7.93
#